data_AF-A0A0J8RU48-F1
#
_entry.id   AF-A0A0J8RU48-F1
#
_cell.length_a   1.000
_cell.length_b   1.000
_cell.length_c   1.000
_cell.angle_alpha   90.00
_cell.angle_beta   90.00
_cell.angle_gamma   90.00
#
_symmetry.space_group_name_H-M   'P 1'
#
loop_
_entity.id
_entity.type
_entity.pdbx_description
1 polymer ?
#
loop_
_entity_poly.entity_id
_entity_poly.type
_entity_poly.pdbx_seq_one_letter_code
_entity_poly.pdbx_strand_id
1 'polypeptide(L)'
;MFVYKRGESNTLPHELEESFFFDGRKERVQFDKITARVSRLCYGLDPEHVDAAAITQKVISGVYQGVTTIELDNLAAETAAYMTVTHPDYAILAARIAVSNLHKQTKKQFSSVIDDLYHYINPKNNRPAPMISQKTYEIVMKHSAELNSAIVYDRDFNYHTLGSKLWKGRTYCDQRQVAERPST
;
A
#
# COMPACT_ATOMS: atom_id res chain seq x y z
N MET A 1 -5.03 31.78 -27.08
CA MET A 1 -5.66 31.26 -28.32
C MET A 1 -4.89 30.00 -28.70
N PHE A 2 -5.35 28.83 -28.24
CA PHE A 2 -4.68 27.56 -28.50
C PHE A 2 -5.24 26.96 -29.80
N VAL A 3 -4.36 26.72 -30.77
CA VAL A 3 -4.70 26.13 -32.06
C VAL A 3 -4.55 24.61 -31.96
N TYR A 4 -5.67 23.88 -32.09
CA TYR A 4 -5.68 22.44 -32.27
C TYR A 4 -5.54 22.14 -33.76
N LYS A 5 -4.50 21.39 -34.18
CA LYS A 5 -4.47 20.73 -35.48
C LYS A 5 -4.72 19.24 -35.30
N ARG A 6 -5.82 18.75 -35.87
CA ARG A 6 -6.14 17.34 -36.10
C ARG A 6 -5.25 16.77 -37.21
N GLY A 7 -4.79 15.52 -37.04
CA GLY A 7 -4.21 14.71 -38.12
C GLY A 7 -3.50 13.45 -37.61
N GLU A 8 -4.24 12.34 -37.60
CA GLU A 8 -3.84 10.95 -37.86
C GLU A 8 -2.53 10.37 -37.28
N SER A 9 -2.66 9.32 -36.46
CA SER A 9 -2.25 7.94 -36.80
C SER A 9 -2.24 7.05 -35.56
N ASN A 10 -2.66 5.81 -35.77
CA ASN A 10 -2.84 4.76 -34.80
C ASN A 10 -1.47 4.18 -34.41
N THR A 11 -0.85 4.70 -33.35
CA THR A 11 0.34 4.09 -32.73
C THR A 11 0.24 4.23 -31.21
N LEU A 12 0.51 3.12 -30.52
CA LEU A 12 0.55 3.00 -29.06
C LEU A 12 1.35 4.16 -28.46
N PRO A 13 0.86 4.87 -27.42
CA PRO A 13 1.57 6.02 -26.90
C PRO A 13 2.89 5.56 -26.29
N HIS A 14 3.94 6.02 -26.97
CA HIS A 14 5.34 6.11 -26.61
C HIS A 14 5.57 6.20 -25.09
N GLU A 15 6.52 5.41 -24.59
CA GLU A 15 7.01 5.38 -23.21
C GLU A 15 7.06 6.77 -22.57
N LEU A 16 6.18 7.00 -21.59
CA LEU A 16 6.25 8.17 -20.73
C LEU A 16 7.47 8.00 -19.81
N GLU A 17 8.58 8.67 -20.15
CA GLU A 17 9.79 8.77 -19.32
C GLU A 17 9.51 9.62 -18.07
N GLU A 18 8.72 9.10 -17.15
CA GLU A 18 8.55 9.70 -15.83
C GLU A 18 9.59 9.08 -14.89
N SER A 19 10.11 9.83 -13.93
CA SER A 19 11.12 9.34 -12.97
C SER A 19 10.55 9.41 -11.55
N PHE A 20 10.53 8.29 -10.83
CA PHE A 20 10.14 8.18 -9.41
C PHE A 20 11.35 8.17 -8.48
N PHE A 21 11.11 8.51 -7.21
CA PHE A 21 12.10 8.37 -6.15
C PHE A 21 11.85 7.06 -5.38
N PHE A 22 12.78 6.10 -5.49
CA PHE A 22 12.89 4.98 -4.56
C PHE A 22 14.11 5.22 -3.69
N ASP A 23 13.90 5.43 -2.38
CA ASP A 23 15.01 5.57 -1.41
C ASP A 23 16.02 6.69 -1.77
N GLY A 24 15.54 7.77 -2.41
CA GLY A 24 16.36 8.88 -2.91
C GLY A 24 16.98 8.69 -4.30
N ARG A 25 16.80 7.53 -4.96
CA ARG A 25 17.26 7.27 -6.34
C ARG A 25 16.14 7.51 -7.35
N LYS A 26 16.45 8.23 -8.44
CA LYS A 26 15.53 8.46 -9.56
C LYS A 26 15.52 7.24 -10.47
N GLU A 27 14.39 6.55 -10.56
CA GLU A 27 14.18 5.40 -11.44
C GLU A 27 13.03 5.69 -12.41
N ARG A 28 13.15 5.25 -13.67
CA ARG A 28 12.12 5.45 -14.69
C ARG A 28 10.87 4.62 -14.40
N VAL A 29 9.69 5.21 -14.60
CA VAL A 29 8.40 4.53 -14.56
C VAL A 29 8.33 3.58 -15.75
N GLN A 30 8.44 2.29 -15.47
CA GLN A 30 8.17 1.26 -16.46
C GLN A 30 6.75 0.76 -16.24
N PHE A 31 5.90 0.89 -17.26
CA PHE A 31 4.54 0.38 -17.29
C PHE A 31 4.50 -1.08 -16.80
N ASP A 32 5.41 -1.89 -17.34
CA ASP A 32 5.53 -3.31 -17.04
C ASP A 32 5.76 -3.61 -15.55
N LYS A 33 6.48 -2.75 -14.83
CA LYS A 33 6.72 -2.94 -13.38
C LYS A 33 5.45 -2.75 -12.57
N ILE A 34 4.63 -1.76 -12.93
CA ILE A 34 3.36 -1.49 -12.25
C ILE A 34 2.38 -2.61 -12.57
N THR A 35 2.23 -2.98 -13.83
CA THR A 35 1.33 -4.06 -14.26
C THR A 35 1.75 -5.40 -13.67
N ALA A 36 3.05 -5.74 -13.66
CA ALA A 36 3.53 -6.97 -13.03
C ALA A 36 3.22 -7.02 -11.53
N ARG A 37 3.28 -5.87 -10.84
CA ARG A 37 2.94 -5.79 -9.43
C ARG A 37 1.45 -5.99 -9.17
N VAL A 38 0.59 -5.31 -9.92
CA VAL A 38 -0.87 -5.47 -9.80
C VAL A 38 -1.27 -6.91 -10.15
N SER A 39 -0.69 -7.48 -11.21
CA SER A 39 -0.95 -8.86 -11.64
C SER A 39 -0.60 -9.90 -10.56
N ARG A 40 0.48 -9.69 -9.80
CA ARG A 40 0.81 -10.56 -8.65
C ARG A 40 -0.24 -10.52 -7.54
N LEU A 41 -0.98 -9.43 -7.41
CA LEU A 41 -2.06 -9.28 -6.42
C LEU A 41 -3.41 -9.82 -6.94
N CYS A 42 -3.51 -10.10 -8.24
CA CYS A 42 -4.69 -10.67 -8.89
C CYS A 42 -4.85 -12.19 -8.68
N TYR A 43 -4.08 -12.83 -7.80
CA TYR A 43 -4.15 -14.29 -7.61
C TYR A 43 -5.54 -14.76 -7.16
N GLY A 44 -6.07 -15.81 -7.78
CA GLY A 44 -7.37 -16.39 -7.42
C GLY A 44 -8.58 -15.47 -7.67
N LEU A 45 -8.42 -14.43 -8.49
CA LEU A 45 -9.50 -13.58 -8.99
C LEU A 45 -9.84 -14.00 -10.42
N ASP A 46 -11.04 -13.67 -10.88
CA ASP A 46 -11.47 -14.00 -12.24
C ASP A 46 -10.70 -13.15 -13.28
N PRO A 47 -9.84 -13.78 -14.12
CA PRO A 47 -9.06 -13.06 -15.11
C PRO A 47 -9.90 -12.51 -16.28
N GLU A 48 -11.15 -12.98 -16.47
CA GLU A 48 -12.03 -12.46 -17.52
C GLU A 48 -12.60 -11.08 -17.14
N HIS A 49 -12.81 -10.85 -15.83
CA HIS A 49 -13.42 -9.63 -15.32
C HIS A 49 -12.41 -8.65 -14.72
N VAL A 50 -11.30 -9.14 -14.16
CA VAL A 50 -10.26 -8.32 -13.52
C VAL A 50 -9.05 -8.14 -14.45
N ASP A 51 -8.96 -6.98 -15.07
CA ASP A 51 -7.83 -6.61 -15.91
C ASP A 51 -6.88 -5.63 -15.18
N ALA A 52 -5.66 -6.11 -14.91
CA ALA A 52 -4.58 -5.32 -14.33
C ALA A 52 -4.05 -4.23 -15.28
N ALA A 53 -4.11 -4.45 -16.60
CA ALA A 53 -3.66 -3.49 -17.60
C ALA A 53 -4.58 -2.27 -17.64
N ALA A 54 -5.90 -2.49 -17.62
CA ALA A 54 -6.90 -1.42 -17.54
C ALA A 54 -6.71 -0.51 -16.30
N ILE A 55 -6.39 -1.09 -15.14
CA ILE A 55 -6.07 -0.29 -13.93
C ILE A 55 -4.78 0.51 -14.15
N THR A 56 -3.73 -0.14 -14.65
CA THR A 56 -2.42 0.51 -14.82
C THR A 56 -2.50 1.70 -15.77
N GLN A 57 -3.24 1.58 -16.89
CA GLN A 57 -3.46 2.69 -17.83
C GLN A 57 -4.14 3.88 -17.17
N LYS A 58 -5.18 3.64 -16.36
CA LYS A 58 -5.87 4.71 -15.62
C LYS A 58 -4.97 5.36 -14.58
N VAL A 59 -4.17 4.58 -13.87
CA VAL A 59 -3.23 5.10 -12.85
C VAL A 59 -2.21 6.02 -13.50
N ILE A 60 -1.61 5.63 -14.62
CA ILE A 60 -0.58 6.43 -15.31
C ILE A 60 -1.13 7.77 -15.80
N SER A 61 -2.39 7.81 -16.26
CA SER A 61 -3.03 9.07 -16.65
C SER A 61 -3.18 10.08 -15.51
N GLY A 62 -3.12 9.63 -14.25
CA GLY A 62 -3.18 10.47 -13.05
C GLY A 62 -1.83 10.71 -12.37
N VAL A 63 -0.73 10.20 -12.93
CA VAL A 63 0.62 10.39 -12.39
C VAL A 63 1.20 11.72 -12.85
N TYR A 64 1.99 12.35 -11.96
CA TYR A 64 2.80 13.52 -12.27
C TYR A 64 4.26 13.27 -11.90
N GLN A 65 5.15 14.07 -12.47
CA GLN A 65 6.59 13.95 -12.24
C GLN A 65 6.95 14.13 -10.76
N GLY A 66 7.64 13.14 -10.19
CA GLY A 66 8.10 13.16 -8.81
C GLY A 66 7.13 12.59 -7.77
N VAL A 67 6.04 11.93 -8.21
CA VAL A 67 5.17 11.19 -7.29
C VAL A 67 5.95 10.08 -6.56
N THR A 68 5.61 9.85 -5.30
CA THR A 68 6.21 8.77 -4.52
C THR A 68 5.57 7.42 -4.86
N THR A 69 6.29 6.33 -4.63
CA THR A 69 5.74 4.97 -4.82
C THR A 69 4.54 4.68 -3.90
N ILE A 70 4.48 5.35 -2.74
CA ILE A 70 3.37 5.26 -1.78
C ILE A 70 2.11 5.91 -2.37
N GLU A 71 2.25 7.10 -2.95
CA GLU A 71 1.15 7.82 -3.61
C GLU A 71 0.67 7.07 -4.85
N LEU A 72 1.59 6.50 -5.64
CA LEU A 72 1.25 5.66 -6.78
C LEU A 72 0.39 4.45 -6.39
N ASP A 73 0.78 3.75 -5.31
CA ASP A 73 0.02 2.61 -4.80
C ASP A 73 -1.35 3.03 -4.24
N ASN A 74 -1.44 4.20 -3.61
CA ASN A 74 -2.71 4.75 -3.15
C ASN A 74 -3.64 5.07 -4.33
N LEU A 75 -3.11 5.69 -5.38
CA LEU A 75 -3.87 5.98 -6.60
C LEU A 75 -4.34 4.69 -7.29
N ALA A 76 -3.50 3.66 -7.32
CA ALA A 76 -3.88 2.34 -7.84
C ALA A 76 -5.01 1.69 -7.02
N ALA A 77 -4.93 1.78 -5.68
CA ALA A 77 -5.98 1.27 -4.81
C ALA A 77 -7.31 2.03 -4.99
N GLU A 78 -7.27 3.35 -5.14
CA GLU A 78 -8.46 4.19 -5.39
C GLU A 78 -9.08 3.90 -6.76
N THR A 79 -8.26 3.76 -7.79
CA THR A 79 -8.71 3.40 -9.14
C THR A 79 -9.38 2.03 -9.15
N ALA A 80 -8.79 1.04 -8.48
CA ALA A 80 -9.39 -0.28 -8.32
C ALA A 80 -10.71 -0.21 -7.53
N ALA A 81 -10.77 0.60 -6.47
CA ALA A 81 -11.99 0.81 -5.70
C ALA A 81 -13.12 1.44 -6.54
N TYR A 82 -12.80 2.35 -7.47
CA TYR A 82 -13.79 2.92 -8.39
C TYR A 82 -14.33 1.87 -9.38
N MET A 83 -13.48 0.92 -9.79
CA MET A 83 -13.86 -0.19 -10.67
C MET A 83 -14.68 -1.29 -9.98
N THR A 84 -14.99 -1.14 -8.69
CA THR A 84 -15.94 -2.04 -7.99
C THR A 84 -17.34 -2.02 -8.58
N VAL A 85 -17.71 -0.94 -9.29
CA VAL A 85 -18.99 -0.83 -10.00
C VAL A 85 -19.11 -1.85 -11.12
N THR A 86 -18.00 -2.27 -11.74
CA THR A 86 -18.01 -3.27 -12.82
C THR A 86 -18.02 -4.69 -12.29
N HIS A 87 -17.19 -5.00 -11.30
CA HIS A 87 -17.13 -6.33 -10.68
C HIS A 87 -16.67 -6.25 -9.21
N PRO A 88 -17.27 -7.00 -8.28
CA PRO A 88 -16.89 -7.00 -6.86
C PRO A 88 -15.43 -7.43 -6.60
N ASP A 89 -14.81 -8.18 -7.50
CA ASP A 89 -13.41 -8.62 -7.35
C ASP A 89 -12.39 -7.47 -7.42
N TYR A 90 -12.73 -6.37 -8.11
CA TYR A 90 -11.92 -5.15 -8.05
C TYR A 90 -11.84 -4.58 -6.64
N ALA A 91 -12.83 -4.88 -5.79
CA ALA A 91 -12.78 -4.52 -4.38
C ALA A 91 -11.66 -5.31 -3.73
N ILE A 92 -11.67 -6.64 -3.82
CA ILE A 92 -10.63 -7.50 -3.24
C ILE A 92 -9.24 -7.05 -3.71
N LEU A 93 -9.08 -6.74 -5.00
CA LEU A 93 -7.83 -6.21 -5.54
C LEU A 93 -7.42 -4.87 -4.90
N ALA A 94 -8.34 -3.92 -4.76
CA ALA A 94 -8.09 -2.64 -4.10
C ALA A 94 -7.63 -2.82 -2.63
N ALA A 95 -8.25 -3.75 -1.90
CA ALA A 95 -7.83 -4.09 -0.54
C ALA A 95 -6.41 -4.66 -0.51
N ARG A 96 -6.08 -5.58 -1.43
CA ARG A 96 -4.75 -6.19 -1.53
C ARG A 96 -3.66 -5.18 -1.86
N ILE A 97 -3.94 -4.22 -2.75
CA ILE A 97 -3.02 -3.12 -3.06
C ILE A 97 -2.77 -2.26 -1.82
N ALA A 98 -3.84 -1.90 -1.08
CA ALA A 98 -3.72 -1.11 0.15
C ALA A 98 -2.93 -1.83 1.25
N VAL A 99 -3.15 -3.14 1.44
CA VAL A 99 -2.41 -3.97 2.39
C VAL A 99 -0.94 -4.10 1.98
N SER A 100 -0.67 -4.33 0.69
CA SER A 100 0.70 -4.35 0.16
C SER A 100 1.44 -3.04 0.43
N ASN A 101 0.76 -1.90 0.29
CA ASN A 101 1.35 -0.60 0.61
C ASN A 101 1.60 -0.45 2.12
N LEU A 102 0.66 -0.86 2.96
CA LEU A 102 0.83 -0.86 4.42
C LEU A 102 2.02 -1.71 4.85
N HIS A 103 2.19 -2.88 4.24
CA HIS A 103 3.31 -3.78 4.53
C HIS A 103 4.68 -3.19 4.15
N LYS A 104 4.73 -2.31 3.16
CA LYS A 104 5.98 -1.60 2.80
C LYS A 104 6.35 -0.50 3.79
N GLN A 105 5.35 0.10 4.45
CA GLN A 105 5.55 1.20 5.39
C GLN A 105 5.82 0.74 6.83
N THR A 106 5.59 -0.55 7.12
CA THR A 106 5.66 -1.11 8.48
C THR A 106 6.74 -2.18 8.59
N LYS A 107 7.35 -2.31 9.78
CA LYS A 107 8.36 -3.35 10.05
C LYS A 107 7.74 -4.74 9.97
N LYS A 108 8.51 -5.71 9.45
CA LYS A 108 8.07 -7.11 9.30
C LYS A 108 8.08 -7.89 10.60
N GLN A 109 8.92 -7.55 11.56
CA GLN A 109 9.03 -8.30 12.82
C GLN A 109 8.14 -7.64 13.87
N PHE A 110 7.24 -8.41 14.46
CA PHE A 110 6.32 -7.91 15.50
C PHE A 110 7.09 -7.44 16.73
N SER A 111 8.11 -8.19 17.16
CA SER A 111 8.98 -7.77 18.28
C SER A 111 9.63 -6.40 18.07
N SER A 112 10.03 -6.07 16.84
CA SER A 112 10.61 -4.77 16.52
C SER A 112 9.59 -3.63 16.59
N VAL A 113 8.32 -3.89 16.25
CA VAL A 113 7.25 -2.90 16.39
C VAL A 113 6.97 -2.62 17.87
N ILE A 114 6.95 -3.67 18.69
CA ILE A 114 6.74 -3.57 20.13
C ILE A 114 7.90 -2.82 20.81
N ASP A 115 9.13 -3.00 20.32
CA ASP A 115 10.30 -2.23 20.76
C ASP A 115 10.16 -0.73 20.47
N ASP A 116 9.75 -0.38 19.26
CA ASP A 116 9.52 1.02 18.88
C ASP A 116 8.42 1.67 19.72
N LEU A 117 7.33 0.94 19.98
CA LEU A 117 6.19 1.41 20.77
C LEU A 117 6.53 1.59 22.26
N TYR A 118 7.44 0.76 22.79
CA TYR A 118 7.92 0.88 24.16
C TYR A 118 8.90 2.05 24.31
N HIS A 119 9.82 2.22 23.37
CA HIS A 119 10.78 3.33 23.36
C HIS A 119 10.24 4.61 22.73
N TYR A 120 8.92 4.71 22.56
CA TYR A 120 8.30 5.86 21.92
C TYR A 120 8.54 7.15 22.71
N ILE A 121 9.13 8.14 22.04
CA ILE A 121 9.35 9.49 22.57
C ILE A 121 8.42 10.42 21.82
N ASN A 122 7.59 11.14 22.56
CA ASN A 122 6.66 12.08 21.93
C ASN A 122 7.44 13.29 21.39
N PRO A 123 7.41 13.54 20.07
CA PRO A 123 8.23 14.57 19.43
C PRO A 123 7.85 16.00 19.83
N LYS A 124 6.66 16.20 20.41
CA LYS A 124 6.20 17.54 20.84
C LYS A 124 6.81 17.99 22.16
N ASN A 125 7.13 17.05 23.05
CA ASN A 125 7.61 17.35 24.40
C ASN A 125 8.93 16.63 24.74
N ASN A 126 9.45 15.78 23.85
CA ASN A 126 10.65 14.95 24.02
C ASN A 126 10.63 14.12 25.31
N ARG A 127 9.44 13.75 25.79
CA ARG A 127 9.30 12.88 26.96
C ARG A 127 9.03 11.44 26.52
N PRO A 128 9.57 10.45 27.24
CA PRO A 128 9.21 9.05 27.00
C PRO A 128 7.72 8.88 27.30
N ALA A 129 6.99 8.40 26.29
CA ALA A 129 5.57 8.13 26.35
C ALA A 129 5.32 6.69 25.88
N PRO A 130 5.76 5.68 26.65
CA PRO A 130 5.60 4.28 26.27
C PRO A 130 4.12 3.97 26.07
N MET A 131 3.77 3.45 24.90
CA MET A 131 2.39 3.07 24.59
C MET A 131 2.03 1.68 25.14
N ILE A 132 3.04 0.90 25.53
CA ILE A 132 2.92 -0.47 26.02
C ILE A 132 3.44 -0.54 27.45
N SER A 133 2.75 -1.31 28.29
CA SER A 133 3.23 -1.55 29.67
C SER A 133 4.54 -2.37 29.66
N GLN A 134 5.44 -2.06 30.59
CA GLN A 134 6.71 -2.80 30.74
C GLN A 134 6.49 -4.31 30.90
N LYS A 135 5.46 -4.71 31.65
CA LYS A 135 5.09 -6.12 31.83
C LYS A 135 4.75 -6.80 30.50
N THR A 136 3.99 -6.13 29.65
CA THR A 136 3.63 -6.66 28.32
C THR A 136 4.87 -6.76 27.43
N TYR A 137 5.72 -5.73 27.43
CA TYR A 137 6.96 -5.70 26.67
C TYR A 137 7.90 -6.85 27.04
N GLU A 138 8.14 -7.10 28.33
CA GLU A 138 9.01 -8.18 28.81
C GLU A 138 8.49 -9.56 28.41
N ILE A 139 7.18 -9.79 28.50
CA ILE A 139 6.54 -11.05 28.08
C ILE A 139 6.73 -11.26 26.58
N VAL A 140 6.48 -10.23 25.78
CA VAL A 140 6.61 -10.31 24.32
C VAL A 140 8.07 -10.55 23.92
N MET A 141 9.02 -9.87 24.56
CA MET A 141 10.45 -10.06 24.27
C MET A 141 10.94 -11.46 24.65
N LYS A 142 10.47 -12.00 25.78
CA LYS A 142 10.77 -13.37 26.23
C LYS A 142 10.27 -14.44 25.25
N HIS A 143 9.12 -14.22 24.63
CA HIS A 143 8.49 -15.15 23.66
C HIS A 143 8.60 -14.67 22.21
N SER A 144 9.55 -13.79 21.91
CA SER A 144 9.62 -13.08 20.62
C SER A 144 9.75 -14.00 19.42
N ALA A 145 10.55 -15.07 19.50
CA ALA A 145 10.73 -16.03 18.40
C ALA A 145 9.42 -16.78 18.08
N GLU A 146 8.71 -17.24 19.11
CA GLU A 146 7.44 -17.95 18.98
C GLU A 146 6.37 -17.03 18.40
N LEU A 147 6.20 -15.83 18.96
CA LEU A 147 5.23 -14.84 18.50
C LEU A 147 5.50 -14.37 17.07
N ASN A 148 6.76 -14.08 16.73
CA ASN A 148 7.12 -13.69 15.36
C ASN A 148 6.85 -14.81 14.35
N SER A 149 7.01 -16.07 14.74
CA SER A 149 6.73 -17.22 13.86
C SER A 149 5.24 -17.56 13.74
N ALA A 150 4.46 -17.25 14.78
CA ALA A 150 3.02 -17.50 14.80
C ALA A 150 2.23 -16.54 13.89
N ILE A 151 2.78 -15.36 13.59
CA ILE A 151 2.11 -14.35 12.77
C ILE A 151 2.23 -14.70 11.28
N VAL A 152 1.08 -14.97 10.66
CA VAL A 152 0.98 -15.28 9.23
C VAL A 152 0.48 -14.05 8.46
N TYR A 153 1.41 -13.33 7.82
CA TYR A 153 1.11 -12.10 7.07
C TYR A 153 0.27 -12.29 5.81
N ASP A 154 0.21 -13.51 5.28
CA ASP A 154 -0.61 -13.80 4.09
C ASP A 154 -2.11 -13.66 4.36
N ARG A 155 -2.54 -13.78 5.62
CA ARG A 155 -3.95 -13.61 6.01
C ARG A 155 -4.45 -12.18 5.83
N ASP A 156 -3.55 -11.19 5.85
CA ASP A 156 -3.91 -9.78 5.68
C ASP A 156 -4.51 -9.49 4.30
N PHE A 157 -4.23 -10.33 3.30
CA PHE A 157 -4.76 -10.17 1.94
C PHE A 157 -6.18 -10.71 1.75
N ASN A 158 -6.74 -11.39 2.76
CA ASN A 158 -8.11 -11.91 2.75
C ASN A 158 -9.14 -10.91 3.26
N TYR A 159 -8.73 -9.72 3.75
CA TYR A 159 -9.68 -8.69 4.17
C TYR A 159 -10.41 -8.09 2.96
N HIS A 160 -11.74 -8.20 2.97
CA HIS A 160 -12.60 -7.50 2.01
C HIS A 160 -12.57 -5.98 2.28
N THR A 161 -12.67 -5.16 1.22
CA THR A 161 -12.46 -3.69 1.20
C THR A 161 -13.22 -2.87 2.23
N LEU A 162 -14.37 -3.36 2.70
CA LEU A 162 -15.12 -2.68 3.74
C LEU A 162 -14.36 -2.64 5.09
N GLY A 163 -13.43 -3.58 5.32
CA GLY A 163 -12.61 -3.60 6.54
C GLY A 163 -11.49 -2.58 6.58
N SER A 164 -10.82 -2.28 5.46
CA SER A 164 -9.57 -1.50 5.47
C SER A 164 -9.76 0.00 5.71
N LYS A 165 -10.86 0.58 5.21
CA LYS A 165 -11.21 2.00 5.46
C LYS A 165 -11.75 2.23 6.87
N LEU A 166 -12.49 1.24 7.43
CA LEU A 166 -12.95 1.24 8.82
C LEU A 166 -11.83 0.96 9.82
N TRP A 167 -10.85 0.11 9.46
CA TRP A 167 -9.67 -0.19 10.29
C TRP A 167 -8.76 1.02 10.47
N LYS A 168 -8.50 1.77 9.38
CA LYS A 168 -7.77 3.06 9.45
C LYS A 168 -8.37 4.06 10.45
N GLY A 169 -9.67 3.94 10.76
CA GLY A 169 -10.36 4.76 11.76
C GLY A 169 -10.23 4.29 13.21
N ARG A 170 -9.78 3.06 13.47
CA ARG A 170 -9.65 2.46 14.82
C ARG A 170 -8.22 2.25 15.30
N THR A 171 -7.21 2.37 14.43
CA THR A 171 -5.81 2.42 14.84
C THR A 171 -5.44 3.84 15.28
N TYR A 172 -4.92 3.98 16.50
CA TYR A 172 -4.51 5.27 17.06
C TYR A 172 -3.41 5.89 16.17
N CYS A 173 -3.74 7.05 15.59
CA CYS A 173 -2.84 7.79 14.70
C CYS A 173 -1.87 8.62 15.54
N ASP A 174 -0.60 8.22 15.61
CA ASP A 174 0.45 9.21 15.80
C ASP A 174 0.89 9.71 14.42
N GLN A 175 0.67 11.01 14.19
CA GLN A 175 1.12 11.77 13.01
C GLN A 175 0.83 11.16 11.62
N ARG A 176 -0.45 10.90 11.32
CA ARG A 176 -0.94 10.61 9.95
C ARG A 176 -0.41 9.31 9.30
N GLN A 177 0.26 8.42 10.05
CA GLN A 177 0.63 7.08 9.56
C GLN A 177 0.05 5.97 10.45
N VAL A 178 -0.37 4.87 9.80
CA VAL A 178 -0.94 3.70 10.47
C VAL A 178 0.21 2.89 11.08
N ALA A 179 0.24 2.81 12.41
CA ALA A 179 1.32 2.17 13.16
C ALA A 179 1.19 0.63 13.29
N GLU A 180 -0.02 0.07 13.16
CA GLU A 180 -0.28 -1.34 13.44
C GLU A 180 -0.98 -2.07 12.27
N ARG A 181 -0.55 -3.31 12.01
CA ARG A 181 -1.19 -4.22 11.04
C ARG A 181 -2.36 -4.97 11.71
N PRO A 182 -3.46 -5.25 10.99
CA PRO A 182 -4.52 -6.10 11.51
C PRO A 182 -4.04 -7.55 11.53
N SER A 183 -3.99 -8.18 12.71
CA SER A 183 -3.66 -9.60 12.87
C SER A 183 -4.69 -10.29 13.76
N THR A 184 -5.38 -11.29 13.20
CA THR A 184 -6.19 -12.30 13.91
C THR A 184 -5.87 -13.69 13.35
#